data_AF-A0A9Q1BR45-F1
#
_entry.id   AF-A0A9Q1BR45-F1
#
_cell.length_a   1.000
_cell.length_b   1.000
_cell.length_c   1.000
_cell.angle_alpha   90.00
_cell.angle_beta   90.00
_cell.angle_gamma   90.00
#
_symmetry.space_group_name_H-M   'P 1'
#
loop_
_entity.id
_entity.type
_entity.pdbx_description
1 polymer ?
#
loop_
_entity_poly.entity_id
_entity_poly.type
_entity_poly.pdbx_seq_one_letter_code
_entity_poly.pdbx_strand_id
1 'polypeptide(L)'
;MAHSIILYDNDEVEAIFDDGKAVKLSPCGANVILPVETAPNFHPVSQPQILLQRTKFVTHQHRSQVQAALDFRNRFGEKVFLCRELLDSDSIMEYYVDIKAVNWPSSTSAVVVNPDGSLQLNSIDECASVTLAPNRQELSALFLCKLASEHNHTQGSTLSITKSSASSTKLGRKPYSQRALRDISYTLNFSAEKSEKTESDRQHQTTKSTYGLDDTYCSSKTSNSHENLIHYYVWQVQNHSIAQCPEIWRYPLRILMTKANILKESQDRKAGVMEENMTDEVGGCSSMHRNISLLPTSLPEKCPKSHLHKMSVKEKWELQMVLSDDVDDVRVGIKRRRIKVCYFKGVIYRVLWHPEPFLEIYPGDGSVLKSMPGEGTYFSYFTVKDDRLQEQILSVKTPPPVNIRCGSHILSFLLKRGNRFLSLMKLIDRNTRGHSEIVCWKVSFLGCRNKYLH
;
A
#
# COMPACT_ATOMS: atom_id res chain seq x y z
N MET A 1 2.65 -13.48 -14.60
CA MET A 1 2.12 -12.58 -13.55
C MET A 1 2.36 -13.22 -12.19
N ALA A 2 2.03 -12.53 -11.09
CA ALA A 2 2.05 -13.15 -9.78
C ALA A 2 0.83 -14.08 -9.64
N HIS A 3 1.07 -15.34 -9.32
CA HIS A 3 0.02 -16.33 -9.05
C HIS A 3 -0.59 -16.09 -7.66
N SER A 4 0.29 -15.89 -6.66
CA SER A 4 -0.08 -15.57 -5.28
C SER A 4 0.96 -14.70 -4.61
N ILE A 5 0.54 -13.78 -3.74
CA ILE A 5 1.45 -12.99 -2.90
C ILE A 5 0.92 -12.94 -1.47
N ILE A 6 1.76 -13.28 -0.50
CA ILE A 6 1.44 -13.21 0.92
C ILE A 6 2.32 -12.15 1.56
N LEU A 7 1.70 -11.18 2.24
CA LEU A 7 2.33 -10.24 3.15
C LEU A 7 2.02 -10.69 4.58
N TYR A 8 3.06 -11.01 5.34
CA TYR A 8 2.93 -11.38 6.74
C TYR A 8 2.77 -10.15 7.64
N ASP A 9 2.35 -10.35 8.89
CA ASP A 9 2.11 -9.27 9.86
C ASP A 9 3.36 -8.40 10.11
N ASN A 10 4.55 -9.00 9.95
CA ASN A 10 5.85 -8.34 10.05
C ASN A 10 6.33 -7.61 8.78
N ASP A 11 5.52 -7.53 7.73
CA ASP A 11 5.85 -6.98 6.40
C ASP A 11 6.85 -7.80 5.54
N GLU A 12 7.13 -9.05 5.91
CA GLU A 12 7.78 -10.01 5.01
C GLU A 12 6.82 -10.40 3.88
N VAL A 13 7.36 -10.55 2.66
CA VAL A 13 6.56 -10.98 1.50
C VAL A 13 7.06 -12.30 0.95
N GLU A 14 6.12 -13.17 0.59
CA GLU A 14 6.36 -14.35 -0.23
C GLU A 14 5.44 -14.30 -1.45
N ALA A 15 6.06 -14.25 -2.64
CA ALA A 15 5.37 -14.23 -3.92
C ALA A 15 5.71 -15.48 -4.72
N ILE A 16 4.69 -16.11 -5.31
CA ILE A 16 4.83 -17.20 -6.29
C ILE A 16 4.29 -16.67 -7.61
N PHE A 17 5.07 -16.84 -8.67
CA PHE A 17 4.73 -16.39 -10.02
C PHE A 17 4.24 -17.56 -10.88
N ASP A 18 3.58 -17.27 -11.99
CA ASP A 18 3.00 -18.29 -12.88
C ASP A 18 4.06 -19.24 -13.48
N ASP A 19 5.32 -18.81 -13.54
CA ASP A 19 6.47 -19.64 -13.93
C ASP A 19 6.97 -20.56 -12.79
N GLY A 20 6.26 -20.60 -11.66
CA GLY A 20 6.60 -21.37 -10.47
C GLY A 20 7.72 -20.77 -9.64
N LYS A 21 8.35 -19.66 -10.07
CA LYS A 21 9.43 -19.02 -9.30
C LYS A 21 8.87 -18.35 -8.06
N ALA A 22 9.60 -18.49 -6.95
CA ALA A 22 9.25 -17.90 -5.67
C ALA A 22 10.22 -16.78 -5.30
N VAL A 23 9.69 -15.59 -5.00
CA VAL A 23 10.46 -14.45 -4.49
C VAL A 23 10.08 -14.23 -3.04
N LYS A 24 11.07 -14.02 -2.16
CA LYS A 24 10.80 -13.61 -0.78
C LYS A 24 11.50 -12.30 -0.45
N LEU A 25 10.81 -11.37 0.19
CA LEU A 25 11.37 -10.11 0.63
C LEU A 25 11.40 -10.05 2.15
N SER A 26 12.51 -9.59 2.71
CA SER A 26 12.63 -9.30 4.15
C SER A 26 11.56 -8.29 4.61
N PRO A 27 11.23 -8.24 5.91
CA PRO A 27 10.34 -7.25 6.51
C PRO A 27 10.58 -5.79 6.10
N CYS A 28 11.84 -5.39 5.88
CA CYS A 28 12.19 -4.04 5.45
C CYS A 28 12.26 -3.86 3.93
N GLY A 29 12.13 -4.92 3.13
CA GLY A 29 12.33 -4.90 1.68
C GLY A 29 13.79 -4.89 1.22
N ALA A 30 14.77 -4.69 2.10
CA ALA A 30 16.19 -4.50 1.73
C ALA A 30 16.92 -5.77 1.28
N ASN A 31 16.45 -6.95 1.66
CA ASN A 31 17.00 -8.23 1.21
C ASN A 31 15.91 -9.07 0.53
N VAL A 32 16.36 -9.86 -0.44
CA VAL A 32 15.52 -10.71 -1.26
C VAL A 32 16.13 -12.11 -1.39
N ILE A 33 15.27 -13.11 -1.42
CA ILE A 33 15.60 -14.49 -1.76
C ILE A 33 15.03 -14.79 -3.15
N LEU A 34 15.89 -15.26 -4.05
CA LEU A 34 15.57 -15.60 -5.43
C LEU A 34 15.97 -17.04 -5.77
N PRO A 35 15.24 -17.72 -6.67
CA PRO A 35 15.65 -19.02 -7.18
C PRO A 35 16.84 -18.83 -8.14
N VAL A 36 17.85 -19.68 -8.03
CA VAL A 36 18.94 -19.77 -9.01
C VAL A 36 18.53 -20.79 -10.07
N GLU A 37 18.58 -20.38 -11.33
CA GLU A 37 18.37 -21.29 -12.44
C GLU A 37 19.53 -22.30 -12.51
N THR A 38 19.23 -23.56 -12.24
CA THR A 38 20.21 -24.65 -12.37
C THR A 38 20.38 -25.01 -13.84
N ALA A 39 21.64 -25.10 -14.30
CA ALA A 39 21.97 -25.67 -15.61
C ALA A 39 21.37 -27.09 -15.78
N PRO A 40 21.08 -27.54 -17.01
CA PRO A 40 20.38 -28.81 -17.28
C PRO A 40 21.07 -30.09 -16.78
N ASN A 41 22.32 -29.99 -16.29
CA ASN A 41 23.15 -31.13 -15.90
C ASN A 41 23.23 -31.38 -14.38
N PHE A 42 22.27 -30.88 -13.59
CA PHE A 42 22.25 -31.14 -12.15
C PHE A 42 21.59 -32.49 -11.80
N HIS A 43 22.15 -33.19 -10.81
CA HIS A 43 21.66 -34.46 -10.33
C HIS A 43 20.26 -34.31 -9.67
N PRO A 44 19.32 -35.26 -9.80
CA PRO A 44 17.95 -35.18 -9.23
C PRO A 44 17.84 -34.97 -7.71
N VAL A 45 18.96 -35.06 -6.98
CA VAL A 45 19.06 -34.88 -5.51
C VAL A 45 19.56 -33.47 -5.14
N SER A 46 20.03 -32.70 -6.11
CA SER A 46 20.57 -31.36 -5.87
C SER A 46 19.43 -30.39 -5.54
N GLN A 47 19.52 -29.79 -4.35
CA GLN A 47 18.53 -28.81 -3.89
C GLN A 47 18.53 -27.59 -4.83
N PRO A 48 17.36 -26.94 -5.06
CA PRO A 48 17.32 -25.69 -5.80
C PRO A 48 18.30 -24.70 -5.16
N GLN A 49 19.29 -24.25 -5.93
CA GLN A 49 20.17 -23.19 -5.46
C GLN A 49 19.31 -21.93 -5.30
N ILE A 50 19.48 -21.25 -4.17
CA ILE A 50 18.71 -20.07 -3.83
C ILE A 50 19.69 -18.99 -3.41
N LEU A 51 19.49 -17.79 -3.96
CA LEU A 51 20.36 -16.65 -3.74
C LEU A 51 19.71 -15.69 -2.75
N LEU A 52 20.32 -15.52 -1.58
CA LEU A 52 20.04 -14.42 -0.68
C LEU A 52 20.94 -13.25 -1.04
N GLN A 53 20.34 -12.11 -1.41
CA GLN A 53 21.09 -10.90 -1.75
C GLN A 53 20.35 -9.64 -1.33
N ARG A 54 21.03 -8.49 -1.42
CA ARG A 54 20.37 -7.20 -1.26
C ARG A 54 19.50 -6.91 -2.48
N THR A 55 18.34 -6.34 -2.23
CA THR A 55 17.35 -5.98 -3.27
C THR A 55 17.93 -5.03 -4.33
N LYS A 56 18.86 -4.16 -3.94
CA LYS A 56 19.62 -3.26 -4.81
C LYS A 56 20.47 -3.95 -5.88
N PHE A 57 20.86 -5.21 -5.67
CA PHE A 57 21.69 -5.98 -6.59
C PHE A 57 20.90 -7.00 -7.42
N VAL A 58 19.57 -6.84 -7.48
CA VAL A 58 18.72 -7.70 -8.29
C VAL A 58 19.07 -7.55 -9.77
N THR A 59 19.29 -8.68 -10.43
CA THR A 59 19.61 -8.73 -11.85
C THR A 59 18.37 -8.43 -12.69
N HIS A 60 18.58 -8.02 -13.95
CA HIS A 60 17.49 -7.74 -14.91
C HIS A 60 16.49 -8.91 -15.02
N GLN A 61 16.98 -10.15 -14.93
CA GLN A 61 16.18 -11.38 -15.02
C GLN A 61 15.06 -11.48 -13.96
N HIS A 62 15.30 -11.01 -12.73
CA HIS A 62 14.32 -11.08 -11.64
C HIS A 62 13.71 -9.71 -11.31
N ARG A 63 14.10 -8.65 -12.04
CA ARG A 63 13.71 -7.27 -11.75
C ARG A 63 12.19 -7.10 -11.67
N SER A 64 11.45 -7.60 -12.65
CA SER A 64 9.99 -7.47 -12.71
C SER A 64 9.29 -8.21 -11.56
N GLN A 65 9.76 -9.42 -11.21
CA GLN A 65 9.21 -10.21 -10.11
C GLN A 65 9.46 -9.55 -8.75
N VAL A 66 10.67 -9.04 -8.54
CA VAL A 66 11.02 -8.31 -7.31
C VAL A 66 10.24 -7.00 -7.21
N GLN A 67 10.12 -6.25 -8.31
CA GLN A 67 9.34 -5.01 -8.34
C GLN A 67 7.87 -5.29 -8.00
N ALA A 68 7.25 -6.30 -8.60
CA ALA A 68 5.88 -6.69 -8.29
C ALA A 68 5.68 -7.03 -6.80
N ALA A 69 6.63 -7.76 -6.20
CA ALA A 69 6.59 -8.09 -4.78
C ALA A 69 6.80 -6.86 -3.89
N LEU A 70 7.66 -5.91 -4.29
CA LEU A 70 7.87 -4.64 -3.60
C LEU A 70 6.67 -3.72 -3.70
N ASP A 71 6.02 -3.63 -4.85
CA ASP A 71 4.81 -2.83 -5.04
C ASP A 71 3.69 -3.34 -4.14
N PHE A 72 3.50 -4.66 -4.06
CA PHE A 72 2.56 -5.28 -3.14
C PHE A 72 2.93 -4.98 -1.67
N ARG A 73 4.21 -5.13 -1.30
CA ARG A 73 4.71 -4.81 0.04
C ARG A 73 4.46 -3.36 0.40
N ASN A 74 4.82 -2.43 -0.48
CA ASN A 74 4.72 -0.99 -0.22
C ASN A 74 3.26 -0.55 -0.12
N ARG A 75 2.38 -1.17 -0.92
CA ARG A 75 0.94 -0.88 -0.94
C ARG A 75 0.23 -1.29 0.34
N PHE A 76 0.57 -2.42 0.94
CA PHE A 76 -0.15 -2.97 2.10
C PHE A 76 0.67 -3.01 3.40
N GLY A 77 1.98 -2.79 3.32
CA GLY A 77 2.89 -2.75 4.46
C GLY A 77 2.81 -1.44 5.22
N GLU A 78 3.38 -1.42 6.42
CA GLU A 78 3.34 -0.25 7.30
C GLU A 78 4.34 0.83 6.85
N LYS A 79 5.48 0.41 6.27
CA LYS A 79 6.53 1.31 5.78
C LYS A 79 6.94 0.96 4.35
N VAL A 80 7.02 1.98 3.51
CA VAL A 80 7.52 1.88 2.13
C VAL A 80 9.02 1.61 2.14
N PHE A 81 9.48 0.73 1.26
CA PHE A 81 10.89 0.57 0.90
C PHE A 81 11.08 1.01 -0.54
N LEU A 82 11.96 1.98 -0.76
CA LEU A 82 12.31 2.46 -2.09
C LEU A 82 13.77 2.13 -2.37
N CYS A 83 14.03 1.50 -3.51
CA CYS A 83 15.38 1.19 -3.97
C CYS A 83 15.58 1.90 -5.31
N ARG A 84 16.51 2.86 -5.33
CA ARG A 84 16.71 3.73 -6.50
C ARG A 84 17.01 2.94 -7.77
N GLU A 85 17.74 1.84 -7.65
CA GLU A 85 18.16 1.00 -8.78
C GLU A 85 16.98 0.26 -9.42
N LEU A 86 15.89 0.04 -8.69
CA LEU A 86 14.69 -0.64 -9.17
C LEU A 86 13.63 0.34 -9.71
N LEU A 87 13.69 1.59 -9.30
CA LEU A 87 12.78 2.65 -9.74
C LEU A 87 13.09 3.11 -11.17
N ASP A 88 12.04 3.53 -11.89
CA ASP A 88 12.19 4.20 -13.17
C ASP A 88 12.71 5.62 -12.94
N SER A 89 13.73 6.03 -13.70
CA SER A 89 14.37 7.35 -13.50
C SER A 89 13.39 8.50 -13.70
N ASP A 90 12.40 8.35 -14.60
CA ASP A 90 11.35 9.35 -14.84
C ASP A 90 10.33 9.46 -13.70
N SER A 91 10.29 8.48 -12.78
CA SER A 91 9.40 8.50 -11.61
C SER A 91 9.98 9.26 -10.42
N ILE A 92 11.28 9.55 -10.45
CA ILE A 92 12.00 10.21 -9.36
C ILE A 92 11.94 11.72 -9.56
N MET A 93 11.41 12.42 -8.56
CA MET A 93 11.32 13.87 -8.55
C MET A 93 12.40 14.47 -7.65
N GLU A 94 12.97 15.59 -8.07
CA GLU A 94 13.98 16.34 -7.35
C GLU A 94 13.38 17.64 -6.79
N TYR A 95 13.58 17.87 -5.49
CA TYR A 95 13.16 19.10 -4.81
C TYR A 95 14.30 19.67 -3.97
N TYR A 96 14.38 20.99 -3.90
CA TYR A 96 15.34 21.70 -3.03
C TYR A 96 14.81 21.94 -1.61
N VAL A 97 13.58 21.50 -1.34
CA VAL A 97 12.90 21.64 -0.04
C VAL A 97 12.51 20.27 0.46
N ASP A 98 12.76 20.03 1.75
CA ASP A 98 12.34 18.79 2.41
C ASP A 98 10.85 18.82 2.75
N ILE A 99 10.03 18.18 1.92
CA ILE A 99 8.60 18.02 2.12
C ILE A 99 8.36 16.97 3.21
N LYS A 100 8.22 17.43 4.46
CA LYS A 100 8.02 16.58 5.64
C LYS A 100 6.56 16.38 6.02
N ALA A 101 5.68 17.28 5.59
CA ALA A 101 4.29 17.28 6.00
C ALA A 101 3.40 17.92 4.93
N VAL A 102 2.13 17.55 4.97
CA VAL A 102 1.08 18.11 4.10
C VAL A 102 -0.05 18.70 4.92
N ASN A 103 -0.68 19.74 4.39
CA ASN A 103 -1.84 20.38 4.99
C ASN A 103 -3.12 19.93 4.28
N TRP A 104 -4.14 19.62 5.07
CA TRP A 104 -5.45 19.24 4.57
C TRP A 104 -6.44 20.41 4.65
N PRO A 105 -7.36 20.52 3.68
CA PRO A 105 -8.51 21.40 3.79
C PRO A 105 -9.33 21.07 5.05
N SER A 106 -9.99 22.07 5.63
CA SER A 106 -10.82 21.90 6.82
C SER A 106 -12.30 21.60 6.54
N SER A 107 -12.73 21.73 5.28
CA SER A 107 -14.13 21.66 4.87
C SER A 107 -14.40 20.49 3.92
N THR A 108 -15.61 19.91 4.04
CA THR A 108 -16.12 18.89 3.12
C THR A 108 -16.45 19.43 1.72
N SER A 109 -16.43 20.76 1.53
CA SER A 109 -16.55 21.39 0.21
C SER A 109 -15.35 21.13 -0.70
N ALA A 110 -14.19 20.80 -0.13
CA ALA A 110 -12.98 20.44 -0.88
C ALA A 110 -12.98 18.99 -1.38
N VAL A 111 -13.97 18.18 -0.98
CA VAL A 111 -14.07 16.78 -1.40
C VAL A 111 -14.65 16.68 -2.80
N VAL A 112 -13.91 16.03 -3.69
CA VAL A 112 -14.34 15.70 -5.04
C VAL A 112 -15.10 14.38 -5.02
N VAL A 113 -16.29 14.36 -5.62
CA VAL A 113 -17.08 13.14 -5.84
C VAL A 113 -16.77 12.64 -7.24
N ASN A 114 -16.15 11.47 -7.35
CA ASN A 114 -15.79 10.89 -8.63
C ASN A 114 -16.98 10.17 -9.28
N PRO A 115 -16.97 9.96 -10.62
CA PRO A 115 -18.06 9.28 -11.32
C PRO A 115 -18.30 7.83 -10.87
N ASP A 116 -17.30 7.18 -10.29
CA ASP A 116 -17.41 5.82 -9.74
C ASP A 116 -18.01 5.79 -8.32
N GLY A 117 -18.37 6.96 -7.76
CA GLY A 117 -18.87 7.12 -6.40
C GLY A 117 -17.77 7.20 -5.33
N SER A 118 -16.49 7.13 -5.71
CA SER A 118 -15.40 7.35 -4.76
C SER A 118 -15.31 8.82 -4.35
N LEU A 119 -14.81 9.07 -3.14
CA LEU A 119 -14.64 10.43 -2.61
C LEU A 119 -13.15 10.71 -2.46
N GLN A 120 -12.67 11.78 -3.08
CA GLN A 120 -11.27 12.16 -3.07
C GLN A 120 -11.06 13.50 -2.36
N LEU A 121 -10.01 13.58 -1.55
CA LEU A 121 -9.53 14.81 -0.94
C LEU A 121 -8.04 14.95 -1.24
N ASN A 122 -7.64 16.12 -1.74
CA ASN A 122 -6.24 16.46 -1.99
C ASN A 122 -5.71 17.32 -0.85
N SER A 123 -4.42 17.21 -0.55
CA SER A 123 -3.73 18.18 0.29
C SER A 123 -3.65 19.53 -0.43
N ILE A 124 -3.56 20.60 0.34
CA ILE A 124 -3.47 21.98 -0.15
C ILE A 124 -2.21 22.18 -1.00
N ASP A 125 -1.13 21.53 -0.59
CA ASP A 125 0.18 21.51 -1.25
C ASP A 125 0.29 20.50 -2.41
N GLU A 126 -0.79 19.77 -2.71
CA GLU A 126 -0.86 18.74 -3.75
C GLU A 126 0.20 17.62 -3.62
N CYS A 127 0.85 17.47 -2.48
CA CYS A 127 1.85 16.40 -2.21
C CYS A 127 1.23 15.12 -1.64
N ALA A 128 -0.08 15.11 -1.39
CA ALA A 128 -0.84 13.91 -1.03
C ALA A 128 -2.30 14.01 -1.48
N SER A 129 -2.93 12.86 -1.65
CA SER A 129 -4.37 12.72 -1.80
C SER A 129 -4.84 11.44 -1.14
N VAL A 130 -6.07 11.45 -0.63
CA VAL A 130 -6.73 10.26 -0.11
C VAL A 130 -8.04 10.05 -0.83
N THR A 131 -8.34 8.80 -1.17
CA THR A 131 -9.56 8.40 -1.86
C THR A 131 -10.27 7.32 -1.06
N LEU A 132 -11.50 7.61 -0.64
CA LEU A 132 -12.40 6.65 -0.01
C LEU A 132 -13.16 5.90 -1.10
N ALA A 133 -13.01 4.58 -1.13
CA ALA A 133 -13.63 3.71 -2.11
C ALA A 133 -15.17 3.83 -2.10
N PRO A 134 -15.85 3.51 -3.20
CA PRO A 134 -17.32 3.56 -3.28
C PRO A 134 -18.03 2.70 -2.22
N ASN A 135 -17.44 1.54 -1.89
CA ASN A 135 -17.92 0.63 -0.84
C ASN A 135 -17.70 1.13 0.61
N ARG A 136 -16.97 2.24 0.78
CA ARG A 136 -16.63 2.87 2.07
C ARG A 136 -15.85 1.97 3.05
N GLN A 137 -15.28 0.85 2.60
CA GLN A 137 -14.47 -0.07 3.41
C GLN A 137 -12.96 0.08 3.20
N GLU A 138 -12.53 0.76 2.12
CA GLU A 138 -11.11 0.97 1.81
C GLU A 138 -10.75 2.45 1.59
N LEU A 139 -9.58 2.85 2.09
CA LEU A 139 -8.92 4.12 1.83
C LEU A 139 -7.65 3.88 1.02
N SER A 140 -7.51 4.60 -0.10
CA SER A 140 -6.27 4.69 -0.87
C SER A 140 -5.58 6.01 -0.58
N ALA A 141 -4.36 5.99 -0.03
CA ALA A 141 -3.54 7.17 0.18
C ALA A 141 -2.43 7.23 -0.87
N LEU A 142 -2.48 8.24 -1.75
CA LEU A 142 -1.43 8.57 -2.70
C LEU A 142 -0.60 9.72 -2.12
N PHE A 143 0.71 9.54 -1.98
CA PHE A 143 1.55 10.56 -1.35
C PHE A 143 2.97 10.57 -1.89
N LEU A 144 3.62 11.71 -1.72
CA LEU A 144 5.02 11.88 -2.05
C LEU A 144 5.90 11.25 -0.96
N CYS A 145 6.66 10.21 -1.31
CA CYS A 145 7.53 9.51 -0.38
C CYS A 145 9.00 9.85 -0.64
N LYS A 146 9.70 10.31 0.40
CA LYS A 146 11.12 10.65 0.32
C LYS A 146 11.99 9.39 0.22
N LEU A 147 12.93 9.38 -0.73
CA LEU A 147 13.96 8.35 -0.81
C LEU A 147 14.92 8.48 0.38
N ALA A 148 15.22 7.37 1.03
CA ALA A 148 16.27 7.33 2.04
C ALA A 148 17.61 7.67 1.39
N SER A 149 18.20 8.82 1.73
CA SER A 149 19.53 9.20 1.23
C SER A 149 20.59 8.26 1.79
N GLU A 150 21.49 7.76 0.93
CA GLU A 150 22.78 7.25 1.38
C GLU A 150 23.60 8.45 1.88
N HIS A 151 23.53 8.77 3.16
CA HIS A 151 24.56 9.62 3.77
C HIS A 151 25.86 8.82 3.82
N ASN A 152 26.66 8.93 2.77
CA ASN A 152 28.11 8.68 2.72
C ASN A 152 28.70 9.38 1.48
N HIS A 153 28.78 10.71 1.52
CA HIS A 153 29.82 11.43 0.80
C HIS A 153 30.83 11.97 1.82
N THR A 154 31.49 11.06 2.53
CA THR A 154 32.87 11.30 2.92
C THR A 154 33.73 11.03 1.69
N GLN A 155 34.55 12.03 1.39
CA GLN A 155 35.47 12.08 0.26
C GLN A 155 36.27 10.79 0.09
N GLY A 156 36.32 10.29 -1.15
CA GLY A 156 37.07 9.11 -1.54
C GLY A 156 37.29 9.12 -3.04
N SER A 157 38.29 9.88 -3.47
CA SER A 157 38.89 9.90 -4.81
C SER A 157 38.89 8.53 -5.50
N THR A 158 38.38 8.43 -6.73
CA THR A 158 39.05 7.70 -7.82
C THR A 158 38.57 8.18 -9.20
N LEU A 159 39.43 8.98 -9.84
CA LEU A 159 39.71 9.11 -11.27
C LEU A 159 38.54 9.29 -12.26
N SER A 160 38.30 10.57 -12.58
CA SER A 160 37.73 11.02 -13.85
C SER A 160 38.67 10.71 -15.03
N ILE A 161 38.19 9.94 -16.01
CA ILE A 161 38.69 10.03 -17.38
C ILE A 161 37.77 11.01 -18.12
N THR A 162 38.38 12.10 -18.57
CA THR A 162 37.76 13.23 -19.25
C THR A 162 37.50 12.96 -20.74
N LYS A 163 36.64 13.83 -21.29
CA LYS A 163 36.32 14.17 -22.70
C LYS A 163 34.97 13.62 -23.15
N SER A 164 34.01 14.41 -23.63
CA SER A 164 34.01 15.82 -24.03
C SER A 164 32.58 16.38 -24.07
N SER A 165 32.50 17.68 -23.83
CA SER A 165 31.35 18.58 -23.85
C SER A 165 30.46 18.54 -25.10
N ALA A 166 29.14 18.56 -24.90
CA ALA A 166 28.22 19.36 -25.70
C ALA A 166 27.02 19.79 -24.83
N SER A 167 27.02 21.06 -24.45
CA SER A 167 25.93 21.77 -23.80
C SER A 167 24.73 21.89 -24.73
N SER A 168 23.54 21.51 -24.26
CA SER A 168 22.33 22.28 -24.56
C SER A 168 21.31 22.12 -23.43
N THR A 169 21.10 23.24 -22.75
CA THR A 169 20.02 23.54 -21.81
C THR A 169 18.68 23.49 -22.54
N LYS A 170 17.78 22.62 -22.10
CA LYS A 170 16.33 22.79 -22.26
C LYS A 170 15.63 22.40 -20.96
N LEU A 171 15.48 23.40 -20.08
CA LEU A 171 14.42 23.38 -19.06
C LEU A 171 13.07 23.44 -19.78
N GLY A 172 12.20 22.50 -19.45
CA GLY A 172 10.84 22.44 -19.99
C GLY A 172 10.39 21.01 -20.20
N ARG A 173 10.00 20.30 -19.14
CA ARG A 173 9.15 19.12 -19.27
C ARG A 173 7.89 19.32 -18.43
N LYS A 174 6.77 19.12 -19.14
CA LYS A 174 5.38 19.33 -18.73
C LYS A 174 5.05 18.48 -17.49
N PRO A 175 4.15 18.94 -16.59
CA PRO A 175 3.61 18.06 -15.56
C PRO A 175 2.90 16.89 -16.23
N TYR A 176 3.14 15.70 -15.70
CA TYR A 176 2.54 14.45 -16.12
C TYR A 176 1.01 14.60 -16.19
N SER A 177 0.40 14.16 -17.31
CA SER A 177 -1.03 14.34 -17.53
C SER A 177 -1.83 13.56 -16.48
N GLN A 178 -2.86 14.20 -15.91
CA GLN A 178 -3.85 13.63 -15.00
C GLN A 178 -4.58 12.37 -15.51
N ARG A 179 -4.30 11.89 -16.73
CA ARG A 179 -4.94 10.70 -17.32
C ARG A 179 -4.43 9.37 -16.75
N ALA A 180 -3.25 9.31 -16.14
CA ALA A 180 -2.77 8.09 -15.47
C ALA A 180 -3.40 7.88 -14.07
N LEU A 181 -4.24 8.81 -13.61
CA LEU A 181 -4.83 8.82 -12.26
C LEU A 181 -6.16 8.05 -12.16
N ARG A 182 -6.62 7.39 -13.24
CA ARG A 182 -7.94 6.73 -13.29
C ARG A 182 -7.96 5.23 -12.96
N ASP A 183 -6.81 4.58 -12.79
CA ASP A 183 -6.76 3.11 -12.58
C ASP A 183 -6.54 2.66 -11.12
N ILE A 184 -6.60 3.57 -10.15
CA ILE A 184 -6.08 3.33 -8.79
C ILE A 184 -7.06 2.54 -7.86
N SER A 185 -8.13 1.95 -8.40
CA SER A 185 -9.02 1.07 -7.60
C SER A 185 -9.47 -0.24 -8.26
N TYR A 186 -8.96 -0.63 -9.45
CA TYR A 186 -9.42 -1.86 -10.10
C TYR A 186 -8.37 -2.74 -10.78
N THR A 187 -7.07 -2.43 -10.72
CA THR A 187 -6.06 -3.26 -11.38
C THR A 187 -5.00 -3.77 -10.42
N LEU A 188 -5.25 -4.95 -9.87
CA LEU A 188 -4.19 -5.95 -9.66
C LEU A 188 -3.90 -6.74 -10.97
N ASN A 189 -4.28 -6.19 -12.13
CA ASN A 189 -3.91 -6.72 -13.43
C ASN A 189 -2.57 -6.14 -13.86
N PHE A 190 -1.50 -6.93 -13.69
CA PHE A 190 -0.24 -6.74 -14.39
C PHE A 190 -0.44 -7.03 -15.89
N SER A 191 -0.52 -6.03 -16.75
CA SER A 191 -0.28 -6.18 -18.20
C SER A 191 0.12 -4.82 -18.78
N ALA A 192 1.35 -4.67 -19.27
CA ALA A 192 1.81 -4.94 -20.64
C ALA A 192 1.54 -3.76 -21.59
N GLU A 193 2.62 -3.28 -22.20
CA GLU A 193 2.74 -2.08 -23.05
C GLU A 193 1.76 -2.03 -24.25
N LYS A 194 1.31 -0.83 -24.62
CA LYS A 194 1.68 -0.17 -25.88
C LYS A 194 1.18 1.26 -25.97
N SER A 195 2.09 2.13 -26.41
CA SER A 195 1.88 3.53 -26.78
C SER A 195 1.10 3.68 -28.08
N GLU A 196 0.24 4.69 -28.17
CA GLU A 196 -0.01 5.40 -29.42
C GLU A 196 -0.31 6.88 -29.14
N LYS A 197 0.43 7.75 -29.86
CA LYS A 197 0.38 9.21 -29.78
C LYS A 197 -0.81 9.72 -30.60
N THR A 198 -1.57 10.66 -30.06
CA THR A 198 -2.23 11.70 -30.86
C THR A 198 -2.22 13.04 -30.12
N GLU A 199 -1.86 14.06 -30.87
CA GLU A 199 -1.54 15.43 -30.45
C GLU A 199 -2.72 16.33 -30.86
N SER A 200 -3.21 17.19 -29.95
CA SER A 200 -3.93 18.40 -30.38
C SER A 200 -3.82 19.50 -29.32
N ASP A 201 -3.23 20.61 -29.73
CA ASP A 201 -3.12 21.90 -29.05
C ASP A 201 -4.48 22.49 -28.67
N ARG A 202 -4.58 23.10 -27.48
CA ARG A 202 -5.27 24.38 -27.25
C ARG A 202 -4.62 25.17 -26.09
N GLN A 203 -4.28 26.42 -26.40
CA GLN A 203 -3.73 27.46 -25.52
C GLN A 203 -4.79 27.96 -24.51
N HIS A 204 -4.35 28.51 -23.36
CA HIS A 204 -4.83 29.74 -22.68
C HIS A 204 -4.16 29.86 -21.29
N GLN A 205 -3.17 30.76 -21.16
CA GLN A 205 -3.21 32.09 -20.53
C GLN A 205 -3.29 32.10 -18.99
N THR A 206 -2.14 32.41 -18.39
CA THR A 206 -1.92 32.60 -16.94
C THR A 206 -1.92 34.09 -16.62
N THR A 207 -2.78 34.55 -15.72
CA THR A 207 -2.72 35.89 -15.14
C THR A 207 -1.84 35.88 -13.89
N LYS A 208 -0.76 36.67 -13.93
CA LYS A 208 0.11 36.99 -12.78
C LYS A 208 -0.63 37.93 -11.82
N SER A 209 -0.46 37.71 -10.52
CA SER A 209 -0.77 38.71 -9.49
C SER A 209 0.47 38.95 -8.64
N THR A 210 0.84 40.22 -8.56
CA THR A 210 2.00 40.81 -7.88
C THR A 210 1.55 41.36 -6.54
N TYR A 211 2.22 41.00 -5.44
CA TYR A 211 2.35 41.87 -4.26
C TYR A 211 3.71 41.61 -3.60
N GLY A 212 4.45 42.68 -3.32
CA GLY A 212 5.76 42.67 -2.67
C GLY A 212 5.75 43.37 -1.30
N LEU A 213 6.99 43.68 -0.84
CA LEU A 213 7.43 44.35 0.40
C LEU A 213 7.63 43.39 1.58
N ASP A 214 8.72 43.44 2.37
CA ASP A 214 9.84 44.38 2.46
C ASP A 214 11.02 43.72 3.21
N ASP A 215 12.24 44.13 2.89
CA ASP A 215 13.50 43.70 3.52
C ASP A 215 13.83 44.59 4.74
N THR A 216 14.05 43.99 5.93
CA THR A 216 14.86 44.65 6.98
C THR A 216 15.65 43.66 7.85
N TYR A 217 16.91 43.47 7.46
CA TYR A 217 18.14 43.34 8.26
C TYR A 217 18.08 42.78 9.70
N CYS A 218 18.69 41.62 9.92
CA CYS A 218 19.61 41.44 11.06
C CYS A 218 20.67 40.37 10.75
N SER A 219 21.92 40.82 10.60
CA SER A 219 23.11 39.99 10.42
C SER A 219 23.50 39.27 11.71
N SER A 220 23.53 37.94 11.67
CA SER A 220 24.41 37.14 12.51
C SER A 220 25.13 36.12 11.62
N LYS A 221 26.44 36.30 11.51
CA LYS A 221 27.34 35.45 10.74
C LYS A 221 27.42 34.08 11.42
N THR A 222 26.65 33.12 10.92
CA THR A 222 26.99 31.69 11.02
C THR A 222 27.41 31.23 9.65
N SER A 223 28.59 30.64 9.58
CA SER A 223 29.18 30.01 8.40
C SER A 223 28.24 28.93 7.85
N ASN A 224 27.31 29.31 6.98
CA ASN A 224 26.47 28.36 6.28
C ASN A 224 27.24 27.81 5.09
N SER A 225 27.77 26.60 5.24
CA SER A 225 27.90 25.69 4.12
C SER A 225 26.48 25.33 3.65
N HIS A 226 25.88 26.18 2.82
CA HIS A 226 24.67 25.82 2.07
C HIS A 226 25.06 24.76 1.03
N GLU A 227 25.24 23.53 1.47
CA GLU A 227 25.05 22.41 0.58
C GLU A 227 23.57 22.45 0.17
N ASN A 228 23.31 22.72 -1.11
CA ASN A 228 22.00 22.54 -1.71
C ASN A 228 21.65 21.05 -1.61
N LEU A 229 21.05 20.64 -0.50
CA LEU A 229 20.60 19.27 -0.29
C LEU A 229 19.39 19.01 -1.19
N ILE A 230 19.66 18.49 -2.38
CA ILE A 230 18.61 17.97 -3.26
C ILE A 230 17.97 16.76 -2.57
N HIS A 231 16.64 16.77 -2.51
CA HIS A 231 15.83 15.70 -1.97
C HIS A 231 15.10 14.98 -3.10
N TYR A 232 15.11 13.65 -3.05
CA TYR A 232 14.50 12.79 -4.07
C TYR A 232 13.21 12.19 -3.54
N TYR A 233 12.18 12.18 -4.35
CA TYR A 233 10.86 11.67 -3.99
C TYR A 233 10.24 10.83 -5.10
N VAL A 234 9.36 9.91 -4.71
CA VAL A 234 8.55 9.10 -5.63
C VAL A 234 7.13 9.03 -5.09
N TRP A 235 6.15 9.09 -5.99
CA TRP A 235 4.74 8.88 -5.65
C TRP A 235 4.49 7.45 -5.21
N GLN A 236 3.80 7.26 -4.08
CA GLN A 236 3.47 5.96 -3.53
C GLN A 236 1.98 5.88 -3.20
N VAL A 237 1.42 4.69 -3.37
CA VAL A 237 0.03 4.40 -3.00
C VAL A 237 0.02 3.36 -1.89
N GLN A 238 -0.66 3.66 -0.79
CA GLN A 238 -0.98 2.70 0.27
C GLN A 238 -2.47 2.48 0.37
N ASN A 239 -2.88 1.23 0.57
CA ASN A 239 -4.26 0.83 0.74
C ASN A 239 -4.51 0.39 2.19
N HIS A 240 -5.53 0.96 2.80
CA HIS A 240 -5.88 0.73 4.20
C HIS A 240 -7.34 0.35 4.35
N SER A 241 -7.62 -0.60 5.26
CA SER A 241 -8.98 -0.76 5.76
C SER A 241 -9.36 0.48 6.55
N ILE A 242 -10.62 0.91 6.42
CA ILE A 242 -11.16 1.98 7.27
C ILE A 242 -11.06 1.64 8.76
N ALA A 243 -11.25 0.36 9.12
CA ALA A 243 -11.24 -0.07 10.51
C ALA A 243 -9.87 0.08 11.18
N GLN A 244 -8.78 0.05 10.41
CA GLN A 244 -7.41 0.20 10.92
C GLN A 244 -6.62 1.23 10.09
N CYS A 245 -7.25 2.37 9.82
CA CYS A 245 -6.60 3.47 9.13
C CYS A 245 -5.44 4.04 9.99
N PRO A 246 -4.23 4.21 9.43
CA PRO A 246 -3.11 4.86 10.12
C PRO A 246 -3.44 6.27 10.60
N GLU A 247 -2.86 6.69 11.73
CA GLU A 247 -3.10 8.01 12.35
C GLU A 247 -2.86 9.17 11.37
N ILE A 248 -1.80 9.08 10.57
CA ILE A 248 -1.44 10.07 9.54
C ILE A 248 -2.61 10.37 8.58
N TRP A 249 -3.49 9.40 8.29
CA TRP A 249 -4.59 9.57 7.35
C TRP A 249 -5.95 9.74 8.04
N ARG A 250 -6.03 9.76 9.38
CA ARG A 250 -7.30 9.86 10.11
C ARG A 250 -8.02 11.19 9.91
N TYR A 251 -7.28 12.30 9.93
CA TYR A 251 -7.88 13.61 9.70
C TYR A 251 -8.59 13.71 8.33
N PRO A 252 -7.91 13.44 7.20
CA PRO A 252 -8.58 13.55 5.91
C PRO A 252 -9.65 12.45 5.70
N LEU A 253 -9.48 11.25 6.28
CA LEU A 253 -10.53 10.23 6.28
C LEU A 253 -11.82 10.73 6.95
N ARG A 254 -11.71 11.43 8.08
CA ARG A 254 -12.88 12.00 8.77
C ARG A 254 -13.67 12.94 7.87
N ILE A 255 -12.98 13.81 7.12
CA ILE A 255 -13.62 14.74 6.17
C ILE A 255 -14.36 13.96 5.07
N LEU A 256 -13.73 12.93 4.51
CA LEU A 256 -14.36 12.06 3.51
C LEU A 256 -15.60 11.36 4.06
N MET A 257 -15.55 10.85 5.29
CA MET A 257 -16.68 10.19 5.95
C MET A 257 -17.83 11.16 6.25
N THR A 258 -17.53 12.37 6.72
CA THR A 258 -18.54 13.42 6.90
C THR A 258 -19.22 13.76 5.57
N LYS A 259 -18.45 13.89 4.48
CA LYS A 259 -19.02 14.12 3.15
C LYS A 259 -19.91 12.96 2.70
N ALA A 260 -19.48 11.72 2.94
CA ALA A 260 -20.27 10.53 2.62
C ALA A 260 -21.63 10.52 3.33
N ASN A 261 -21.66 10.88 4.61
CA ASN A 261 -22.90 10.94 5.40
C ASN A 261 -23.85 12.03 4.86
N ILE A 262 -23.33 13.22 4.57
CA ILE A 262 -24.13 14.32 3.96
C ILE A 262 -24.75 13.87 2.64
N LEU A 263 -23.99 13.16 1.80
CA LEU A 263 -24.50 12.65 0.52
C LEU A 263 -25.59 11.60 0.75
N LYS A 264 -25.40 10.68 1.70
CA LYS A 264 -26.40 9.67 2.06
C LYS A 264 -27.72 10.31 2.53
N GLU A 265 -27.66 11.26 3.47
CA GLU A 265 -28.84 11.98 3.96
C GLU A 265 -29.57 12.73 2.83
N SER A 266 -28.84 13.35 1.91
CA SER A 266 -29.42 14.04 0.77
C SER A 266 -30.15 13.10 -0.20
N GLN A 267 -29.66 11.87 -0.35
CA GLN A 267 -30.28 10.84 -1.18
C GLN A 267 -31.54 10.27 -0.50
N ASP A 268 -31.49 10.04 0.81
CA ASP A 268 -32.62 9.50 1.57
C ASP A 268 -33.80 10.47 1.61
N ARG A 269 -33.54 11.79 1.73
CA ARG A 269 -34.57 12.85 1.61
C ARG A 269 -35.23 12.85 0.24
N LYS A 270 -34.45 12.72 -0.84
CA LYS A 270 -34.99 12.66 -2.22
C LYS A 270 -35.79 11.38 -2.48
N ALA A 271 -35.50 10.31 -1.76
CA ALA A 271 -36.19 9.03 -1.88
C ALA A 271 -37.50 8.97 -1.05
N GLY A 272 -37.80 9.99 -0.25
CA GLY A 272 -38.98 10.02 0.61
C GLY A 272 -38.93 9.01 1.76
N VAL A 273 -37.74 8.60 2.21
CA VAL A 273 -37.53 7.48 3.15
C VAL A 273 -37.48 7.92 4.63
N MET A 274 -37.87 9.14 4.98
CA MET A 274 -37.78 9.62 6.38
C MET A 274 -39.14 9.98 6.99
N GLU A 275 -39.51 9.29 8.08
CA GLU A 275 -40.40 9.79 9.13
C GLU A 275 -39.62 10.82 9.99
N GLU A 276 -40.27 11.93 10.33
CA GLU A 276 -39.70 13.01 11.13
C GLU A 276 -39.40 12.53 12.56
N ASN A 277 -38.13 12.36 12.89
CA ASN A 277 -37.68 12.38 14.28
C ASN A 277 -36.54 13.39 14.40
N MET A 278 -36.88 14.58 14.92
CA MET A 278 -35.92 15.57 15.38
C MET A 278 -35.23 15.05 16.64
N THR A 279 -33.93 14.82 16.56
CA THR A 279 -33.04 14.93 17.72
C THR A 279 -31.82 15.72 17.30
N ASP A 280 -31.82 17.00 17.65
CA ASP A 280 -30.62 17.82 17.78
C ASP A 280 -29.78 17.24 18.93
N GLU A 281 -28.63 16.66 18.63
CA GLU A 281 -27.49 16.67 19.57
C GLU A 281 -26.17 16.84 18.81
N VAL A 282 -25.63 18.05 18.96
CA VAL A 282 -24.28 18.46 18.59
C VAL A 282 -23.29 17.72 19.52
N GLY A 283 -22.87 16.54 19.10
CA GLY A 283 -21.81 15.75 19.75
C GLY A 283 -20.44 16.04 19.15
N GLY A 284 -19.89 17.23 19.39
CA GLY A 284 -18.53 17.60 18.98
C GLY A 284 -17.48 16.80 19.76
N CYS A 285 -16.99 15.69 19.21
CA CYS A 285 -15.75 15.08 19.69
C CYS A 285 -14.58 15.95 19.22
N SER A 286 -14.21 16.93 20.06
CA SER A 286 -13.02 17.76 19.91
C SER A 286 -11.76 16.96 20.28
N SER A 287 -11.38 15.98 19.47
CA SER A 287 -9.96 15.66 19.36
C SER A 287 -9.38 16.63 18.34
N MET A 288 -8.46 17.50 18.78
CA MET A 288 -7.68 18.36 17.88
C MET A 288 -6.72 17.49 17.06
N HIS A 289 -7.24 16.67 16.14
CA HIS A 289 -6.41 16.14 15.07
C HIS A 289 -6.01 17.33 14.22
N ARG A 290 -4.71 17.63 14.26
CA ARG A 290 -4.12 18.67 13.42
C ARG A 290 -4.47 18.33 11.98
N ASN A 291 -4.83 19.34 11.19
CA ASN A 291 -5.04 19.24 9.75
C ASN A 291 -3.72 19.01 8.98
N ILE A 292 -2.73 18.40 9.63
CA ILE A 292 -1.37 18.22 9.14
C ILE A 292 -1.02 16.75 9.26
N SER A 293 -0.52 16.18 8.18
CA SER A 293 -0.03 14.80 8.13
C SER A 293 1.46 14.80 7.86
N LEU A 294 2.24 14.13 8.72
CA LEU A 294 3.69 13.95 8.51
C LEU A 294 3.94 12.89 7.45
N LEU A 295 4.47 13.25 6.29
CA LEU A 295 4.64 12.33 5.17
C LEU A 295 5.57 11.16 5.54
N PRO A 296 5.26 9.92 5.12
CA PRO A 296 6.13 8.79 5.37
C PRO A 296 7.47 8.90 4.61
N THR A 297 8.57 8.73 5.33
CA THR A 297 9.88 8.47 4.73
C THR A 297 10.05 6.98 4.44
N SER A 298 10.67 6.66 3.30
CA SER A 298 11.01 5.26 2.97
C SER A 298 12.04 4.67 3.95
N LEU A 299 12.01 3.35 4.09
CA LEU A 299 13.00 2.60 4.86
C LEU A 299 14.40 2.72 4.21
N PRO A 300 15.49 2.65 5.00
CA PRO A 300 16.84 2.68 4.47
C PRO A 300 17.13 1.55 3.48
N GLU A 301 17.84 1.85 2.39
CA GLU A 301 18.28 0.83 1.41
C GLU A 301 19.14 -0.27 2.06
N LYS A 302 19.89 0.07 3.10
CA LYS A 302 20.69 -0.87 3.90
C LYS A 302 20.00 -1.10 5.24
N CYS A 303 19.57 -2.34 5.49
CA CYS A 303 18.98 -2.70 6.77
C CYS A 303 20.06 -2.78 7.87
N PRO A 304 19.98 -1.97 8.95
CA PRO A 304 20.95 -2.02 10.05
C PRO A 304 20.83 -3.28 10.91
N LYS A 305 19.72 -4.01 10.79
CA LYS A 305 19.39 -5.19 11.61
C LYS A 305 19.09 -6.42 10.74
N SER A 306 19.85 -6.60 9.65
CA SER A 306 19.65 -7.73 8.73
C SER A 306 19.80 -9.11 9.38
N HIS A 307 20.55 -9.21 10.49
CA HIS A 307 20.67 -10.43 11.30
C HIS A 307 19.34 -10.87 11.95
N LEU A 308 18.34 -9.98 12.04
CA LEU A 308 16.99 -10.31 12.53
C LEU A 308 16.09 -10.88 11.44
N HIS A 309 16.52 -10.87 10.18
CA HIS A 309 15.76 -11.46 9.09
C HIS A 309 15.79 -12.98 9.23
N LYS A 310 14.70 -13.56 9.77
CA LYS A 310 14.50 -15.01 9.83
C LYS A 310 14.02 -15.56 8.48
N MET A 311 14.67 -15.17 7.40
CA MET A 311 14.31 -15.63 6.07
C MET A 311 14.91 -17.00 5.82
N SER A 312 14.09 -18.05 5.94
CA SER A 312 14.50 -19.41 5.69
C SER A 312 14.01 -19.95 4.35
N VAL A 313 14.93 -20.65 3.69
CA VAL A 313 14.69 -21.47 2.49
C VAL A 313 14.07 -22.83 2.85
N LYS A 314 14.41 -23.36 4.04
CA LYS A 314 14.08 -24.73 4.48
C LYS A 314 12.77 -24.85 5.25
N GLU A 315 11.99 -23.78 5.33
CA GLU A 315 10.66 -23.84 5.94
C GLU A 315 9.74 -24.63 5.02
N LYS A 316 9.65 -25.93 5.29
CA LYS A 316 8.65 -26.82 4.71
C LYS A 316 7.28 -26.22 5.01
N TRP A 317 6.38 -26.19 4.03
CA TRP A 317 5.00 -25.77 4.25
C TRP A 317 4.40 -26.66 5.34
N GLU A 318 4.22 -26.12 6.56
CA GLU A 318 3.74 -26.91 7.70
C GLU A 318 2.21 -27.08 7.67
N LEU A 319 1.52 -26.19 6.95
CA LEU A 319 0.08 -26.26 6.72
C LEU A 319 -0.19 -26.01 5.23
N GLN A 320 -0.87 -26.97 4.59
CA GLN A 320 -1.51 -26.71 3.31
C GLN A 320 -2.91 -26.18 3.58
N MET A 321 -3.15 -24.92 3.22
CA MET A 321 -4.51 -24.48 3.02
C MET A 321 -4.88 -24.73 1.57
N VAL A 322 -5.90 -25.56 1.38
CA VAL A 322 -6.59 -25.61 0.10
C VAL A 322 -7.42 -24.34 0.03
N LEU A 323 -6.86 -23.30 -0.59
CA LEU A 323 -7.62 -22.11 -0.93
C LEU A 323 -8.58 -22.41 -2.10
N SER A 324 -8.41 -23.51 -2.83
CA SER A 324 -9.38 -23.97 -3.82
C SER A 324 -10.35 -25.01 -3.26
N ASP A 325 -11.51 -25.20 -3.91
CA ASP A 325 -12.37 -26.37 -3.72
C ASP A 325 -12.22 -27.37 -4.89
N ASP A 326 -11.50 -26.97 -5.95
CA ASP A 326 -11.18 -27.83 -7.08
C ASP A 326 -10.01 -28.74 -6.72
N VAL A 327 -10.21 -30.04 -6.98
CA VAL A 327 -9.26 -31.12 -6.71
C VAL A 327 -7.94 -30.92 -7.50
N ASP A 328 -8.00 -30.19 -8.61
CA ASP A 328 -6.88 -29.89 -9.52
C ASP A 328 -6.23 -28.51 -9.28
N ASP A 329 -6.69 -27.74 -8.30
CA ASP A 329 -6.26 -26.35 -8.15
C ASP A 329 -5.15 -26.17 -7.11
N VAL A 330 -4.27 -25.19 -7.40
CA VAL A 330 -2.98 -24.97 -6.75
C VAL A 330 -3.18 -24.72 -5.25
N ARG A 331 -2.58 -25.58 -4.42
CA ARG A 331 -2.53 -25.40 -2.96
C ARG A 331 -1.59 -24.24 -2.64
N VAL A 332 -2.11 -23.18 -2.03
CA VAL A 332 -1.27 -22.13 -1.45
C VAL A 332 -0.77 -22.63 -0.10
N GLY A 333 0.52 -22.96 -0.04
CA GLY A 333 1.18 -23.28 1.22
C GLY A 333 1.14 -22.05 2.13
N ILE A 334 0.62 -22.21 3.35
CA ILE A 334 0.58 -21.13 4.34
C ILE A 334 1.47 -21.53 5.50
N LYS A 335 2.43 -20.67 5.83
CA LYS A 335 3.24 -20.84 7.03
C LYS A 335 2.37 -20.61 8.28
N ARG A 336 2.74 -21.23 9.41
CA ARG A 336 2.12 -20.97 10.73
C ARG A 336 2.49 -19.59 11.29
N ARG A 337 2.23 -18.55 10.51
CA ARG A 337 2.58 -17.15 10.77
C ARG A 337 1.36 -16.29 10.51
N ARG A 338 1.25 -15.18 11.25
CA ARG A 338 0.18 -14.22 11.04
C ARG A 338 0.31 -13.58 9.66
N ILE A 339 -0.73 -13.69 8.85
CA ILE A 339 -0.85 -13.02 7.56
C ILE A 339 -1.49 -11.65 7.76
N LYS A 340 -1.00 -10.63 7.06
CA LYS A 340 -1.62 -9.31 6.96
C LYS A 340 -2.51 -9.23 5.73
N VAL A 341 -1.95 -9.55 4.56
CA VAL A 341 -2.66 -9.55 3.28
C VAL A 341 -2.24 -10.77 2.45
N CYS A 342 -3.20 -11.44 1.83
CA CYS A 342 -2.97 -12.48 0.84
C CYS A 342 -3.67 -12.09 -0.45
N TYR A 343 -2.94 -12.12 -1.56
CA TYR A 343 -3.46 -12.04 -2.91
C TYR A 343 -3.43 -13.42 -3.55
N PHE A 344 -4.57 -13.86 -4.07
CA PHE A 344 -4.68 -15.13 -4.78
C PHE A 344 -5.75 -15.05 -5.86
N LYS A 345 -5.37 -15.34 -7.11
CA LYS A 345 -6.27 -15.38 -8.28
C LYS A 345 -7.18 -14.15 -8.39
N GLY A 346 -6.62 -12.94 -8.31
CA GLY A 346 -7.39 -11.70 -8.43
C GLY A 346 -8.08 -11.24 -7.14
N VAL A 347 -8.08 -12.04 -6.07
CA VAL A 347 -8.78 -11.73 -4.81
C VAL A 347 -7.79 -11.35 -3.72
N ILE A 348 -8.05 -10.24 -3.02
CA ILE A 348 -7.31 -9.87 -1.80
C ILE A 348 -8.08 -10.33 -0.57
N TYR A 349 -7.37 -10.98 0.35
CA TYR A 349 -7.80 -11.31 1.70
C TYR A 349 -6.95 -10.49 2.68
N ARG A 350 -7.58 -9.60 3.44
CA ARG A 350 -6.91 -8.76 4.44
C ARG A 350 -7.36 -9.17 5.83
N VAL A 351 -6.40 -9.53 6.68
CA VAL A 351 -6.66 -9.92 8.07
C VAL A 351 -6.33 -8.74 8.97
N LEU A 352 -7.28 -8.37 9.82
CA LEU A 352 -7.12 -7.34 10.83
C LEU A 352 -7.11 -8.00 12.20
N TRP A 353 -5.97 -7.98 12.89
CA TRP A 353 -5.72 -8.82 14.07
C TRP A 353 -6.31 -8.30 15.39
N HIS A 354 -6.72 -7.03 15.47
CA HIS A 354 -7.14 -6.39 16.72
C HIS A 354 -8.53 -5.77 16.63
N PRO A 355 -9.36 -5.83 17.69
CA PRO A 355 -9.12 -6.52 18.98
C PRO A 355 -9.27 -8.06 18.91
N GLU A 356 -10.02 -8.58 17.94
CA GLU A 356 -10.06 -10.00 17.55
C GLU A 356 -9.80 -10.07 16.04
N PRO A 357 -9.10 -11.11 15.51
CA PRO A 357 -8.93 -11.29 14.09
C PRO A 357 -10.26 -11.34 13.33
N PHE A 358 -10.41 -10.45 12.35
CA PHE A 358 -11.47 -10.48 11.34
C PHE A 358 -10.88 -10.33 9.94
N LEU A 359 -11.69 -10.70 8.94
CA LEU A 359 -11.28 -10.83 7.55
C LEU A 359 -12.08 -9.88 6.66
N GLU A 360 -11.38 -9.15 5.82
CA GLU A 360 -11.94 -8.47 4.65
C GLU A 360 -11.53 -9.20 3.37
N ILE A 361 -12.46 -9.36 2.42
CA ILE A 361 -12.23 -10.00 1.14
C ILE A 361 -12.65 -9.03 0.03
N TYR A 362 -11.73 -8.76 -0.89
CA TYR A 362 -11.90 -7.85 -2.02
C TYR A 362 -11.82 -8.67 -3.32
N PRO A 363 -12.96 -8.96 -3.97
CA PRO A 363 -13.00 -9.80 -5.17
C PRO A 363 -12.49 -9.10 -6.44
N GLY A 364 -12.31 -7.78 -6.41
CA GLY A 364 -11.90 -6.97 -7.57
C GLY A 364 -13.05 -6.39 -8.38
N ASP A 365 -14.30 -6.65 -8.01
CA ASP A 365 -15.51 -6.13 -8.67
C ASP A 365 -16.11 -4.91 -7.97
N GLY A 366 -15.38 -4.31 -7.02
CA GLY A 366 -15.81 -3.17 -6.21
C GLY A 366 -16.61 -3.54 -4.96
N SER A 367 -17.03 -4.80 -4.83
CA SER A 367 -17.67 -5.31 -3.62
C SER A 367 -16.65 -5.67 -2.54
N VAL A 368 -17.11 -5.73 -1.28
CA VAL A 368 -16.28 -6.14 -0.14
C VAL A 368 -17.08 -7.07 0.76
N LEU A 369 -16.48 -8.19 1.15
CA LEU A 369 -16.98 -9.01 2.24
C LEU A 369 -16.19 -8.71 3.50
N LYS A 370 -16.88 -8.49 4.62
CA LYS A 370 -16.27 -8.29 5.93
C LYS A 370 -16.84 -9.30 6.90
N SER A 371 -16.00 -10.16 7.47
CA SER A 371 -16.47 -11.14 8.45
C SER A 371 -17.00 -10.43 9.69
N MET A 372 -18.14 -10.89 10.19
CA MET A 372 -18.66 -10.46 11.47
C MET A 372 -17.82 -11.03 12.61
N PRO A 373 -17.82 -10.40 13.81
CA PRO A 373 -17.20 -10.95 15.00
C PRO A 373 -17.66 -12.39 15.31
N GLY A 374 -16.83 -13.18 15.99
CA GLY A 374 -17.10 -14.60 16.26
C GLY A 374 -16.61 -15.52 15.14
N GLU A 375 -17.20 -16.71 14.98
CA GLU A 375 -16.64 -17.84 14.19
C GLU A 375 -16.51 -17.63 12.66
N GLY A 376 -16.78 -16.43 12.14
CA GLY A 376 -16.67 -16.14 10.71
C GLY A 376 -17.74 -16.84 9.88
N THR A 377 -18.89 -17.17 10.49
CA THR A 377 -20.03 -17.80 9.82
C THR A 377 -20.91 -16.80 9.06
N TYR A 378 -20.78 -15.51 9.40
CA TYR A 378 -21.52 -14.41 8.79
C TYR A 378 -20.57 -13.34 8.27
N PHE A 379 -20.94 -12.71 7.15
CA PHE A 379 -20.20 -11.63 6.51
C PHE A 379 -21.16 -10.49 6.15
N SER A 380 -20.78 -9.25 6.46
CA SER A 380 -21.36 -8.07 5.80
C SER A 380 -20.83 -8.00 4.37
N TYR A 381 -21.74 -7.90 3.41
CA TYR A 381 -21.46 -7.75 2.00
C TYR A 381 -21.79 -6.33 1.56
N PHE A 382 -20.77 -5.55 1.25
CA PHE A 382 -20.85 -4.17 0.80
C PHE A 382 -20.81 -4.12 -0.73
N THR A 383 -21.83 -3.52 -1.33
CA THR A 383 -21.91 -3.29 -2.78
C THR A 383 -22.43 -1.90 -3.08
N VAL A 384 -22.09 -1.38 -4.26
CA VAL A 384 -22.69 -0.16 -4.78
C VAL A 384 -23.63 -0.55 -5.91
N LYS A 385 -24.91 -0.21 -5.74
CA LYS A 385 -25.96 -0.45 -6.72
C LYS A 385 -26.77 0.83 -6.88
N ASP A 386 -26.97 1.28 -8.13
CA ASP A 386 -27.71 2.50 -8.46
C ASP A 386 -27.20 3.72 -7.67
N ASP A 387 -25.88 3.89 -7.61
CA ASP A 387 -25.15 4.93 -6.84
C ASP A 387 -25.44 4.96 -5.34
N ARG A 388 -25.95 3.84 -4.78
CA ARG A 388 -26.20 3.66 -3.35
C ARG A 388 -25.38 2.51 -2.79
N LEU A 389 -24.80 2.76 -1.63
CA LEU A 389 -24.16 1.72 -0.82
C LEU A 389 -25.23 0.82 -0.21
N GLN A 390 -25.14 -0.47 -0.49
CA GLN A 390 -25.96 -1.51 0.14
C GLN A 390 -25.07 -2.39 1.00
N GLU A 391 -25.57 -2.70 2.20
CA GLU A 391 -24.99 -3.68 3.11
C GLU A 391 -25.98 -4.82 3.30
N GLN A 392 -25.53 -6.05 3.08
CA GLN A 392 -26.32 -7.26 3.33
C GLN A 392 -25.54 -8.24 4.19
N ILE A 393 -26.20 -8.84 5.18
CA ILE A 393 -25.59 -9.92 5.96
C ILE A 393 -25.77 -11.25 5.21
N LEU A 394 -24.67 -11.93 4.95
CA LEU A 394 -24.62 -13.24 4.29
C LEU A 394 -24.12 -14.30 5.27
N SER A 395 -24.70 -15.50 5.18
CA SER A 395 -24.26 -16.67 5.92
C SER A 395 -23.48 -17.61 5.01
N VAL A 396 -22.41 -18.21 5.51
CA VAL A 396 -21.64 -19.25 4.80
C VAL A 396 -22.50 -20.49 4.52
N LYS A 397 -23.54 -20.73 5.34
CA LYS A 397 -24.41 -21.92 5.24
C LYS A 397 -25.58 -21.75 4.27
N THR A 398 -25.93 -20.51 3.94
CA THR A 398 -27.13 -20.19 3.15
C THR A 398 -26.70 -19.83 1.73
N PRO A 399 -27.41 -20.27 0.68
CA PRO A 399 -27.09 -19.85 -0.67
C PRO A 399 -27.16 -18.32 -0.79
N PRO A 400 -26.17 -17.69 -1.45
CA PRO A 400 -26.20 -16.25 -1.67
C PRO A 400 -27.32 -15.85 -2.65
N PRO A 401 -27.79 -14.60 -2.60
CA PRO A 401 -28.75 -14.06 -3.56
C PRO A 401 -28.34 -14.28 -5.03
N VAL A 402 -29.33 -14.44 -5.91
CA VAL A 402 -29.11 -14.78 -7.33
C VAL A 402 -28.62 -13.58 -8.14
N ASN A 403 -29.03 -12.36 -7.78
CA ASN A 403 -28.75 -11.13 -8.54
C ASN A 403 -27.52 -10.38 -8.01
N ILE A 404 -26.36 -11.04 -8.01
CA ILE A 404 -25.10 -10.46 -7.50
C ILE A 404 -24.10 -10.28 -8.63
N ARG A 405 -23.35 -9.17 -8.59
CA ARG A 405 -22.40 -8.75 -9.64
C ARG A 405 -21.36 -9.82 -9.99
N CYS A 406 -20.74 -10.44 -8.99
CA CYS A 406 -19.76 -11.52 -9.19
C CYS A 406 -20.40 -12.90 -9.42
N GLY A 407 -21.73 -13.03 -9.36
CA GLY A 407 -22.44 -14.30 -9.45
C GLY A 407 -22.50 -15.06 -8.12
N SER A 408 -23.64 -15.71 -7.88
CA SER A 408 -23.94 -16.43 -6.63
C SER A 408 -22.94 -17.56 -6.33
N HIS A 409 -22.49 -18.28 -7.36
CA HIS A 409 -21.51 -19.37 -7.21
C HIS A 409 -20.16 -18.86 -6.68
N ILE A 410 -19.62 -17.80 -7.31
CA ILE A 410 -18.36 -17.19 -6.90
C ILE A 410 -18.49 -16.63 -5.48
N LEU A 411 -19.61 -15.98 -5.15
CA LEU A 411 -19.80 -15.47 -3.81
C LEU A 411 -19.87 -16.58 -2.75
N SER A 412 -20.58 -17.67 -3.02
CA SER A 412 -20.64 -18.83 -2.11
C SER A 412 -19.26 -19.41 -1.86
N PHE A 413 -18.45 -19.50 -2.92
CA PHE A 413 -17.08 -19.95 -2.84
C PHE A 413 -16.20 -19.02 -2.00
N LEU A 414 -16.30 -17.70 -2.20
CA LEU A 414 -15.58 -16.71 -1.41
C LEU A 414 -15.96 -16.76 0.07
N LEU A 415 -17.25 -16.95 0.39
CA LEU A 415 -17.73 -17.10 1.77
C LEU A 415 -17.12 -18.34 2.45
N LYS A 416 -17.18 -19.50 1.79
CA LYS A 416 -16.62 -20.77 2.31
C LYS A 416 -15.10 -20.69 2.48
N ARG A 417 -14.41 -20.14 1.47
CA ARG A 417 -12.97 -19.93 1.51
C ARG A 417 -12.58 -18.94 2.61
N GLY A 418 -13.29 -17.82 2.72
CA GLY A 418 -13.08 -16.80 3.74
C GLY A 418 -13.26 -17.35 5.15
N ASN A 419 -14.30 -18.16 5.37
CA ASN A 419 -14.52 -18.85 6.64
C ASN A 419 -13.34 -19.75 7.01
N ARG A 420 -12.93 -20.65 6.11
CA ARG A 420 -11.76 -21.54 6.32
C ARG A 420 -10.50 -20.75 6.62
N PHE A 421 -10.25 -19.68 5.87
CA PHE A 421 -9.07 -18.83 6.03
C PHE A 421 -9.07 -18.13 7.39
N LEU A 422 -10.19 -17.53 7.80
CA LEU A 422 -10.32 -16.89 9.11
C LEU A 422 -10.17 -17.89 10.26
N SER A 423 -10.76 -19.09 10.15
CA SER A 423 -10.58 -20.16 11.14
C SER A 423 -9.12 -20.55 11.30
N LEU A 424 -8.36 -20.64 10.20
CA LEU A 424 -6.91 -20.87 10.30
C LEU A 424 -6.21 -19.70 10.98
N MET A 425 -6.51 -18.45 10.60
CA MET A 425 -5.87 -17.28 11.19
C MET A 425 -6.09 -17.22 12.70
N LYS A 426 -7.31 -17.55 13.16
CA LYS A 426 -7.63 -17.68 14.59
C LYS A 426 -6.85 -18.79 15.28
N LEU A 427 -6.67 -19.94 14.63
CA LEU A 427 -5.85 -21.02 15.16
C LEU A 427 -4.38 -20.59 15.31
N ILE A 428 -3.82 -19.93 14.29
CA ILE A 428 -2.47 -19.36 14.33
C ILE A 428 -2.37 -18.34 15.46
N ASP A 429 -3.36 -17.45 15.59
CA ASP A 429 -3.40 -16.43 16.63
C ASP A 429 -3.21 -17.02 18.03
N ARG A 430 -4.07 -17.99 18.36
CA ARG A 430 -4.07 -18.72 19.64
C ARG A 430 -2.74 -19.40 19.90
N ASN A 431 -2.13 -20.01 18.87
CA ASN A 431 -0.86 -20.72 18.99
C ASN A 431 0.35 -19.78 19.13
N THR A 432 0.28 -18.58 18.54
CA THR A 432 1.34 -17.55 18.65
C THR A 432 1.28 -16.73 19.95
N ARG A 433 0.25 -16.93 20.79
CA ARG A 433 0.03 -16.24 22.08
C ARG A 433 0.15 -14.71 22.02
N GLY A 434 -0.26 -14.09 20.91
CA GLY A 434 -0.19 -12.64 20.80
C GLY A 434 1.17 -12.08 20.38
N HIS A 435 2.24 -12.89 20.34
CA HIS A 435 3.59 -12.38 20.09
C HIS A 435 3.74 -11.98 18.62
N SER A 436 3.86 -10.68 18.38
CA SER A 436 4.29 -10.15 17.09
C SER A 436 5.71 -10.61 16.79
N GLU A 437 5.97 -11.01 15.55
CA GLU A 437 7.32 -11.32 15.11
C GLU A 437 8.23 -10.09 15.21
N ILE A 438 9.53 -10.33 15.41
CA ILE A 438 10.52 -9.26 15.51
C ILE A 438 10.68 -8.61 14.13
N VAL A 439 10.37 -7.32 14.05
CA VAL A 439 10.45 -6.53 12.80
C VAL A 439 11.72 -5.68 12.82
N CYS A 440 12.62 -5.89 11.86
CA CYS A 440 13.97 -5.30 11.86
C CYS A 440 14.00 -3.76 11.92
N TRP A 441 12.97 -3.09 11.40
CA TRP A 441 12.85 -1.63 11.38
C TRP A 441 12.02 -1.06 12.55
N LYS A 442 11.40 -1.91 13.38
CA LYS A 442 10.74 -1.51 14.63
C LYS A 442 11.65 -1.63 15.86
N VAL A 443 12.75 -2.39 15.75
CA VAL A 443 13.70 -2.55 16.85
C VAL A 443 14.56 -1.28 16.97
N SER A 444 14.27 -0.46 17.97
CA SER A 444 15.14 0.63 18.39
C SER A 444 16.46 0.07 18.95
N PHE A 445 17.57 0.81 18.78
CA PHE A 445 18.82 0.53 19.48
C PHE A 445 18.57 0.69 20.99
N LEU A 446 18.18 -0.37 21.67
CA LEU A 446 18.59 -0.52 23.06
C LEU A 446 20.11 -0.72 22.99
N GLY A 447 20.84 0.40 23.12
CA GLY A 447 22.27 0.36 23.34
C GLY A 447 22.57 -0.59 24.49
N CYS A 448 23.70 -1.29 24.39
CA CYS A 448 24.28 -2.11 25.45
C CYS A 448 24.11 -1.49 26.85
N ARG A 449 23.03 -1.81 27.58
CA ARG A 449 22.88 -1.66 29.03
C ARG A 449 21.89 -2.69 29.54
N ASN A 450 22.37 -3.93 29.62
CA ASN A 450 22.48 -4.69 30.86
C ASN A 450 22.69 -6.16 30.50
N LYS A 451 23.96 -6.55 30.47
CA LYS A 451 24.32 -7.89 30.91
C LYS A 451 24.02 -7.97 32.41
N TYR A 452 23.52 -9.12 32.84
CA TYR A 452 23.51 -9.67 34.20
C TYR A 452 22.34 -9.31 35.15
N LEU A 453 21.80 -10.40 35.70
CA LEU A 453 21.10 -10.60 36.99
C LEU A 453 19.60 -10.22 36.98
N HIS A 454 18.62 -11.08 37.25
CA HIS A 454 18.57 -12.42 37.87
C HIS A 454 17.46 -13.27 37.23
#